data_AF-A0AAU5UC73-F1
#
_entry.id   AF-A0AAU5UC73-F1
#
_cell.length_a   1.000
_cell.length_b   1.000
_cell.length_c   1.000
_cell.angle_alpha   90.00
_cell.angle_beta   90.00
_cell.angle_gamma   90.00
#
_symmetry.space_group_name_H-M   'P 1'
#
loop_
_entity.id
_entity.type
_entity.pdbx_description
1 polymer ?
#
loop_
_entity_poly.entity_id
_entity_poly.type
_entity_poly.pdbx_seq_one_letter_code
_entity_poly.pdbx_strand_id
1 'polypeptide(L)'
;MNNPDSTEWRRKAFDFAQDVTKQLITLATGIVALSITFVKDFANGAPKGARILLATSWFFYLLSTIAGILTLMALTGTLRTSDQPDIMGNNARRPAIGQVLAFFVGMLLSIIAGVWAL
;
A
#
# COMPACT_ATOMS: atom_id res chain seq x y z
N MET A 1 -32.38 -2.77 -18.28
CA MET A 1 -32.55 -3.99 -17.47
C MET A 1 -31.65 -3.89 -16.26
N ASN A 2 -32.21 -3.59 -15.09
CA ASN A 2 -31.49 -3.53 -13.82
C ASN A 2 -31.47 -4.96 -13.25
N ASN A 3 -30.44 -5.76 -13.58
CA ASN A 3 -30.35 -7.12 -13.06
C ASN A 3 -29.77 -7.03 -11.63
N PRO A 4 -30.50 -7.45 -10.56
CA PRO A 4 -30.04 -7.32 -9.18
C PRO A 4 -28.65 -7.94 -8.94
N ASP A 5 -28.34 -9.03 -9.65
CA ASP A 5 -27.01 -9.70 -9.61
C ASP A 5 -25.86 -8.75 -9.99
N SER A 6 -26.14 -7.77 -10.87
CA SER A 6 -25.11 -6.88 -11.40
C SER A 6 -24.58 -5.86 -10.38
N THR A 7 -25.42 -5.54 -9.39
CA THR A 7 -25.07 -4.62 -8.31
C THR A 7 -24.28 -5.33 -7.21
N GLU A 8 -24.56 -6.62 -6.98
CA GLU A 8 -23.85 -7.41 -5.97
C GLU A 8 -22.37 -7.64 -6.29
N TRP A 9 -22.03 -8.03 -7.53
CA TRP A 9 -20.63 -8.23 -7.90
C TRP A 9 -19.82 -6.94 -7.84
N ARG A 10 -20.45 -5.80 -8.14
CA ARG A 10 -19.83 -4.47 -8.02
C ARG A 10 -19.47 -4.18 -6.57
N ARG A 11 -20.44 -4.36 -5.65
CA ARG A 11 -20.20 -4.19 -4.21
C ARG A 11 -19.07 -5.07 -3.72
N LYS A 12 -19.11 -6.38 -4.04
CA LYS A 12 -18.03 -7.32 -3.68
C LYS A 12 -16.66 -6.86 -4.18
N ALA A 13 -16.58 -6.35 -5.40
CA ALA A 13 -15.31 -5.87 -5.93
C ALA A 13 -14.81 -4.59 -5.22
N PHE A 14 -15.70 -3.70 -4.78
CA PHE A 14 -15.32 -2.55 -3.93
C PHE A 14 -14.84 -3.01 -2.55
N ASP A 15 -15.54 -3.97 -1.94
CA ASP A 15 -15.16 -4.55 -0.65
C ASP A 15 -13.77 -5.20 -0.74
N PHE A 16 -13.51 -6.01 -1.78
CA PHE A 16 -12.19 -6.58 -2.02
C PHE A 16 -11.11 -5.52 -2.22
N ALA A 17 -11.38 -4.49 -3.03
CA ALA A 17 -10.42 -3.41 -3.25
C ALA A 17 -10.09 -2.67 -1.93
N GLN A 18 -11.10 -2.43 -1.11
CA GLN A 18 -10.94 -1.83 0.21
C GLN A 18 -10.12 -2.73 1.15
N ASP A 19 -10.40 -4.03 1.17
CA ASP A 19 -9.70 -4.98 2.04
C ASP A 19 -8.23 -5.14 1.66
N VAL A 20 -7.94 -5.29 0.37
CA VAL A 20 -6.55 -5.33 -0.13
C VAL A 20 -5.82 -4.02 0.22
N THR A 21 -6.47 -2.87 0.04
CA THR A 21 -5.88 -1.56 0.35
C THR A 21 -5.53 -1.46 1.83
N LYS A 22 -6.44 -1.86 2.73
CA LYS A 22 -6.19 -1.89 4.18
C LYS A 22 -5.07 -2.86 4.54
N GLN A 23 -5.06 -4.05 3.96
CA GLN A 23 -4.04 -5.06 4.24
C GLN A 23 -2.64 -4.55 3.88
N LEU A 24 -2.47 -3.89 2.73
CA LEU A 24 -1.21 -3.27 2.35
C LEU A 24 -0.79 -2.15 3.31
N ILE A 25 -1.72 -1.33 3.78
CA ILE A 25 -1.44 -0.31 4.81
C ILE A 25 -0.96 -0.98 6.10
N THR A 26 -1.68 -1.99 6.60
CA THR A 26 -1.33 -2.71 7.83
C THR A 26 0.02 -3.41 7.74
N LEU A 27 0.32 -4.05 6.60
CA LEU A 27 1.61 -4.69 6.38
C LEU A 27 2.74 -3.66 6.31
N ALA A 28 2.55 -2.55 5.59
CA ALA A 28 3.55 -1.48 5.47
C ALA A 28 3.88 -0.89 6.84
N THR A 29 2.88 -0.56 7.65
CA THR A 29 3.09 -0.02 9.00
C THR A 29 3.71 -1.04 9.95
N GLY A 30 3.29 -2.30 9.88
CA GLY A 30 3.88 -3.39 10.66
C GLY A 30 5.37 -3.60 10.34
N ILE A 31 5.75 -3.63 9.06
CA ILE A 31 7.14 -3.75 8.63
C ILE A 31 7.98 -2.57 9.13
N VAL A 32 7.47 -1.33 8.99
CA VAL A 32 8.17 -0.13 9.46
C VAL A 32 8.34 -0.16 10.97
N ALA A 33 7.30 -0.49 11.73
CA ALA A 33 7.36 -0.56 13.20
C ALA A 33 8.41 -1.59 13.66
N LEU A 34 8.36 -2.81 13.11
CA LEU A 34 9.35 -3.86 13.41
C LEU A 34 10.77 -3.43 13.03
N SER A 35 10.94 -2.81 11.86
CA SER A 35 12.26 -2.33 11.40
C SER A 35 12.84 -1.26 12.33
N ILE A 36 11.98 -0.38 12.87
CA ILE A 36 12.40 0.64 13.84
C ILE A 36 12.78 -0.01 15.17
N THR A 37 12.04 -1.02 15.63
CA THR A 37 12.36 -1.76 16.86
C THR A 37 13.79 -2.34 16.82
N PHE A 38 14.18 -2.93 15.70
CA PHE A 38 15.50 -3.53 15.51
C PHE A 38 16.54 -2.58 14.90
N VAL A 39 16.25 -1.28 14.78
CA VAL A 39 17.14 -0.33 14.08
C VAL A 39 18.53 -0.27 14.72
N LYS A 40 18.61 -0.42 16.05
CA LYS A 40 19.88 -0.39 16.79
C LYS A 40 20.74 -1.62 16.47
N ASP A 41 20.10 -2.77 16.29
CA ASP A 41 20.78 -4.01 15.94
C ASP A 41 21.33 -3.93 14.50
N PHE A 42 20.59 -3.31 13.59
CA PHE A 42 21.09 -3.02 12.23
C PHE A 42 22.15 -1.90 12.21
N ALA A 43 22.01 -0.87 13.04
CA ALA A 43 22.85 0.33 12.99
C ALA A 43 24.24 0.16 13.63
N ASN A 44 24.49 -0.90 14.40
CA ASN A 44 25.79 -1.08 15.04
C ASN A 44 26.79 -1.91 14.20
N GLY A 45 26.34 -2.56 13.12
CA GLY A 45 27.21 -3.36 12.24
C GLY A 45 27.03 -3.14 10.74
N ALA A 46 25.89 -2.61 10.29
CA ALA A 46 25.59 -2.55 8.86
C ALA A 46 26.38 -1.46 8.11
N PRO A 47 26.77 -1.72 6.83
CA PRO A 47 27.32 -0.72 5.94
C PRO A 47 26.42 0.52 5.81
N LYS A 48 27.01 1.71 5.61
CA LYS A 48 26.26 2.96 5.43
C LYS A 48 25.20 2.84 4.30
N GLY A 49 25.53 2.12 3.22
CA GLY A 49 24.62 1.87 2.10
C GLY A 49 23.35 1.10 2.49
N ALA A 50 23.48 0.05 3.30
CA ALA A 50 22.33 -0.73 3.79
C ALA A 50 21.39 0.13 4.65
N ARG A 51 21.94 1.02 5.49
CA ARG A 51 21.13 1.94 6.31
C ARG A 51 20.35 2.94 5.45
N ILE A 52 20.98 3.49 4.41
CA ILE A 52 20.33 4.42 3.48
C ILE A 52 19.22 3.71 2.70
N LEU A 53 19.45 2.47 2.24
CA LEU A 53 18.43 1.68 1.57
C LEU A 53 17.25 1.35 2.48
N LEU A 54 17.51 0.99 3.74
CA LEU A 54 16.46 0.75 4.73
C LEU A 54 15.65 2.02 5.00
N ALA A 55 16.30 3.17 5.23
CA ALA A 55 15.60 4.44 5.41
C ALA A 55 14.78 4.84 4.17
N THR A 56 15.31 4.58 2.97
CA THR A 56 14.60 4.80 1.70
C THR A 56 13.38 3.89 1.59
N SER A 57 13.48 2.63 2.02
CA SER A 57 12.34 1.70 2.03
C SER A 57 11.18 2.20 2.89
N TRP A 58 11.49 2.81 4.05
CA TRP A 58 10.47 3.38 4.95
C TRP A 58 9.72 4.54 4.28
N PHE A 59 10.42 5.36 3.50
CA PHE A 59 9.78 6.41 2.71
C PHE A 59 8.79 5.83 1.69
N PHE A 60 9.15 4.75 1.00
CA PHE A 60 8.26 4.07 0.06
C PHE A 60 7.06 3.40 0.75
N TYR A 61 7.24 2.79 1.93
CA TYR A 61 6.13 2.27 2.73
C TYR A 61 5.17 3.37 3.21
N LEU A 62 5.70 4.53 3.59
CA LEU A 62 4.90 5.70 3.95
C LEU A 62 4.12 6.22 2.73
N LEU A 63 4.78 6.34 1.58
CA LEU A 63 4.14 6.75 0.32
C LEU A 63 3.03 5.78 -0.08
N SER A 64 3.27 4.47 0.03
CA SER A 64 2.27 3.42 -0.15
C SER A 64 1.07 3.62 0.79
N THR A 65 1.32 3.91 2.06
CA THR A 65 0.26 4.12 3.06
C THR A 65 -0.61 5.33 2.71
N ILE A 66 0.00 6.46 2.34
CA ILE A 66 -0.72 7.67 1.93
C ILE A 66 -1.54 7.39 0.66
N ALA A 67 -0.94 6.76 -0.34
CA ALA A 67 -1.63 6.38 -1.57
C ALA A 67 -2.80 5.42 -1.30
N GLY A 68 -2.69 4.52 -0.32
CA GLY A 68 -3.78 3.65 0.12
C GLY A 68 -4.93 4.41 0.78
N ILE A 69 -4.63 5.38 1.65
CA ILE A 69 -5.66 6.25 2.23
C ILE A 69 -6.40 7.02 1.14
N LEU A 70 -5.67 7.57 0.15
CA LEU A 70 -6.28 8.25 -1.00
C LEU A 70 -7.14 7.31 -1.85
N THR A 71 -6.71 6.05 -2.03
CA THR A 71 -7.51 5.01 -2.70
C THR A 71 -8.82 4.76 -1.96
N LEU A 72 -8.79 4.57 -0.64
CA LEU A 72 -9.99 4.38 0.17
C LEU A 72 -10.95 5.58 0.06
N MET A 73 -10.42 6.80 0.11
CA MET A 73 -11.21 8.02 -0.09
C MET A 73 -11.83 8.08 -1.49
N ALA A 74 -11.08 7.71 -2.53
CA ALA A 74 -11.55 7.69 -3.91
C ALA A 74 -12.63 6.62 -4.15
N LEU A 75 -12.46 5.42 -3.58
CA LEU A 75 -13.48 4.37 -3.62
C LEU A 75 -14.76 4.85 -2.93
N THR A 76 -14.65 5.43 -1.74
CA THR A 76 -15.80 5.98 -0.99
C THR A 76 -16.51 7.09 -1.77
N GLY A 77 -15.77 8.01 -2.40
CA GLY A 77 -16.32 9.06 -3.24
C GLY A 77 -17.04 8.52 -4.49
N THR A 78 -16.51 7.43 -5.07
CA THR A 78 -17.10 6.77 -6.25
C THR A 78 -18.45 6.12 -5.91
N LEU A 79 -18.57 5.46 -4.75
CA LEU A 79 -19.86 4.94 -4.28
C LEU A 79 -20.89 6.03 -3.98
N ARG A 80 -20.44 7.22 -3.51
CA ARG A 80 -21.35 8.30 -3.11
C ARG A 80 -21.93 9.09 -4.29
N THR A 81 -21.15 9.29 -5.34
CA THR A 81 -21.50 10.21 -6.45
C THR A 81 -22.06 9.52 -7.69
N SER A 82 -21.87 8.19 -7.82
CA SER A 82 -22.16 7.51 -9.08
C SER A 82 -23.36 6.57 -8.98
N ASP A 83 -24.34 6.78 -9.86
CA ASP A 83 -25.48 5.84 -10.05
C ASP A 83 -25.01 4.49 -10.64
N GLN A 84 -23.83 4.45 -11.25
CA GLN A 84 -23.15 3.25 -11.72
C GLN A 84 -21.67 3.27 -11.32
N PRO A 85 -21.35 2.98 -10.04
CA PRO A 85 -19.99 3.11 -9.54
C PRO A 85 -19.07 2.11 -10.23
N ASP A 86 -18.02 2.61 -10.86
CA ASP A 86 -16.98 1.82 -11.53
C ASP A 86 -15.66 1.90 -10.76
N ILE A 87 -15.19 0.74 -10.30
CA ILE A 87 -13.91 0.56 -9.60
C ILE A 87 -12.74 0.85 -10.53
N MET A 88 -12.92 0.63 -11.84
CA MET A 88 -11.92 0.90 -12.86
C MET A 88 -11.80 2.40 -13.19
N GLY A 89 -12.62 3.25 -12.56
CA GLY A 89 -12.57 4.70 -12.69
C GLY A 89 -11.16 5.25 -12.42
N ASN A 90 -10.72 6.16 -13.30
CA ASN A 90 -9.36 6.70 -13.30
C ASN A 90 -8.95 7.36 -11.96
N ASN A 91 -9.93 7.74 -11.13
CA ASN A 91 -9.74 8.41 -9.84
C ASN A 91 -9.26 7.47 -8.72
N ALA A 92 -9.78 6.24 -8.65
CA ALA A 92 -9.36 5.26 -7.64
C ALA A 92 -8.18 4.39 -8.14
N ARG A 93 -8.12 4.14 -9.45
CA ARG A 93 -7.08 3.29 -10.05
C ARG A 93 -5.67 3.89 -9.93
N ARG A 94 -5.51 5.20 -10.14
CA ARG A 94 -4.20 5.88 -10.08
C ARG A 94 -3.53 5.75 -8.70
N PRO A 95 -4.19 6.14 -7.59
CA PRO A 95 -3.59 6.00 -6.26
C PRO A 95 -3.41 4.51 -5.89
N ALA A 96 -4.29 3.61 -6.31
CA ALA A 96 -4.16 2.17 -6.02
C ALA A 96 -2.92 1.56 -6.68
N ILE A 97 -2.66 1.88 -7.96
CA ILE A 97 -1.43 1.42 -8.64
C ILE A 97 -0.20 2.04 -7.98
N GLY A 98 -0.26 3.33 -7.63
CA GLY A 98 0.81 4.01 -6.91
C GLY A 98 1.13 3.33 -5.56
N GLN A 99 0.11 2.96 -4.80
CA GLN A 99 0.25 2.22 -3.55
C GLN A 99 0.97 0.88 -3.76
N VAL A 100 0.48 0.06 -4.70
CA VAL A 100 1.03 -1.28 -4.94
C VAL A 100 2.49 -1.18 -5.37
N LEU A 101 2.81 -0.30 -6.32
CA LEU A 101 4.19 -0.11 -6.77
C LEU A 101 5.09 0.39 -5.64
N ALA A 102 4.64 1.39 -4.87
CA ALA A 102 5.41 1.91 -3.75
C ALA A 102 5.64 0.84 -2.67
N PHE A 103 4.63 0.01 -2.37
CA PHE A 103 4.74 -1.09 -1.43
C PHE A 103 5.80 -2.12 -1.87
N PHE A 104 5.74 -2.58 -3.11
CA PHE A 104 6.69 -3.56 -3.63
C PHE A 104 8.11 -2.99 -3.76
N VAL A 105 8.25 -1.72 -4.15
CA VAL A 105 9.57 -1.05 -4.14
C VAL A 105 10.12 -0.97 -2.71
N GLY A 106 9.30 -0.56 -1.73
CA GLY A 106 9.68 -0.57 -0.32
C GLY A 106 10.09 -1.97 0.16
N MET A 107 9.34 -3.00 -0.23
CA MET A 107 9.64 -4.40 0.05
C MET A 107 10.99 -4.83 -0.49
N LEU A 108 11.22 -4.64 -1.79
CA LEU A 108 12.48 -5.00 -2.43
C LEU A 108 13.66 -4.26 -1.79
N LEU A 109 13.54 -2.95 -1.54
CA LEU A 109 14.60 -2.17 -0.88
C LEU A 109 14.89 -2.68 0.54
N SER A 110 13.86 -3.02 1.31
CA SER A 110 14.04 -3.55 2.68
C SER A 110 14.72 -4.92 2.70
N ILE A 111 14.40 -5.79 1.74
CA ILE A 111 15.04 -7.11 1.59
C ILE A 111 16.51 -6.94 1.18
N ILE A 112 16.79 -6.10 0.17
CA ILE A 112 18.16 -5.83 -0.28
C ILE A 112 18.99 -5.24 0.86
N ALA A 113 18.43 -4.29 1.62
CA ALA A 113 19.10 -3.72 2.78
C ALA A 113 19.41 -4.77 3.86
N GLY A 114 18.47 -5.66 4.15
CA GLY A 114 18.67 -6.75 5.11
C GLY A 114 19.74 -7.75 4.67
N VAL A 115 19.71 -8.18 3.40
CA VAL A 115 20.72 -9.08 2.83
C VAL A 115 22.11 -8.45 2.84
N TRP A 116 22.20 -7.14 2.59
CA TRP A 116 23.48 -6.43 2.59
C TRP A 116 23.98 -6.04 3.98
N ALA A 117 23.12 -6.14 5.00
CA ALA A 117 23.47 -5.88 6.40
C ALA A 117 23.95 -7.14 7.16
N LEU A 118 23.69 -8.34 6.61
CA LEU A 118 24.22 -9.63 7.07
C LEU A 118 25.73 -9.73 6.79
#